data_AF-A0A927RGZ7-F1
#
_entry.id   AF-A0A927RGZ7-F1
#
_cell.length_a   1.000
_cell.length_b   1.000
_cell.length_c   1.000
_cell.angle_alpha   90.00
_cell.angle_beta   90.00
_cell.angle_gamma   90.00
#
_symmetry.space_group_name_H-M   'P 1'
#
loop_
_entity.id
_entity.type
_entity.pdbx_description
1 polymer ?
#
loop_
_entity_poly.entity_id
_entity_poly.type
_entity_poly.pdbx_seq_one_letter_code
_entity_poly.pdbx_strand_id
1 'polypeptide(L)'
;MKKLKAFCCAIALLGSSVAVFGGCGNVGGNPTAEPENMKDAGAVMNVSLNPEVEFVLDKENKVISVNALNEEGNVIVSSATFTGKDADEAVELFVQVADETGFLFEGQIKAGENQVSVSISGDEEKAQAIYAAVKEKVSAYFTEMDIQGKIEMAKMLTREELQKVVTECAPYIDAAEAQALSYKEMIETISAARRETAEIYSQELKNAYYETKAFAVQQAEYEVLKTHMNDVQKTICDAAFANYEEAVQEIEGARLTYLVNAESEYQKALKNFQDAKAAYLNYREYISTLKENEITDLINTTLAGYETALTATETALLTAGKMANDMLDISKKTAKTLYDVVINAIGSYSTMMEEYATEISTSVAAATDVCIAQFETEYQASIAAAEKSWEEMLAKIKSPTTNEGTENE
;
A
#
# COMPACT_ATOMS: atom_id res chain seq x y z
N MET A 1 -14.26 3.64 16.27
CA MET A 1 -13.31 2.77 17.00
C MET A 1 -13.99 1.53 17.56
N LYS A 2 -14.34 0.57 16.70
CA LYS A 2 -14.50 -0.82 17.16
C LYS A 2 -13.08 -1.33 17.37
N LYS A 3 -12.81 -1.91 18.54
CA LYS A 3 -11.48 -2.36 18.94
C LYS A 3 -10.81 -3.13 17.80
N LEU A 4 -9.74 -2.58 17.22
CA LEU A 4 -8.84 -3.32 16.36
C LEU A 4 -8.37 -4.51 17.20
N LYS A 5 -8.82 -5.71 16.86
CA LYS A 5 -8.32 -6.90 17.53
C LYS A 5 -6.92 -7.09 16.99
N ALA A 6 -5.92 -6.71 17.78
CA ALA A 6 -4.52 -7.08 17.56
C ALA A 6 -4.48 -8.56 17.15
N PHE A 7 -4.23 -8.79 15.87
CA PHE A 7 -4.08 -10.12 15.31
C PHE A 7 -2.59 -10.32 15.20
N CYS A 8 -1.99 -10.83 16.28
CA CYS A 8 -0.58 -11.23 16.31
C CYS A 8 -0.38 -12.35 15.26
N CYS A 9 -0.02 -11.98 14.04
CA CYS A 9 0.43 -12.93 13.04
C CYS A 9 1.93 -13.11 13.22
N ALA A 10 2.27 -14.30 13.71
CA ALA A 10 3.59 -14.76 14.05
C ALA A 10 4.68 -14.25 13.11
N ILE A 11 5.62 -13.50 13.67
CA ILE A 11 6.97 -13.32 13.13
C ILE A 11 7.67 -14.68 13.25
N ALA A 12 7.30 -15.60 12.38
CA ALA A 12 8.01 -16.86 12.15
C ALA A 12 9.09 -16.71 11.06
N LEU A 13 9.32 -15.49 10.55
CA LEU A 13 10.24 -15.25 9.44
C LEU A 13 11.66 -14.87 9.86
N LEU A 14 11.89 -14.36 11.08
CA LEU A 14 13.26 -14.05 11.56
C LEU A 14 14.06 -15.30 12.00
N GLY A 15 13.54 -16.51 11.75
CA GLY A 15 14.14 -17.78 12.20
C GLY A 15 14.55 -18.75 11.09
N SER A 16 14.37 -18.43 9.80
CA SER A 16 14.69 -19.38 8.73
C SER A 16 15.17 -18.73 7.43
N SER A 17 16.34 -18.13 7.46
CA SER A 17 17.18 -17.96 6.25
C SER A 17 18.63 -18.31 6.56
N VAL A 18 18.85 -19.53 7.06
CA VAL A 18 20.19 -20.13 7.11
C VAL A 18 20.59 -20.54 5.69
N ALA A 19 21.05 -19.58 4.88
CA ALA A 19 21.88 -19.85 3.73
C ALA A 19 23.34 -19.79 4.18
N VAL A 20 23.85 -20.96 4.60
CA VAL A 20 25.27 -21.18 4.90
C VAL A 20 26.13 -20.69 3.73
N PHE A 21 26.89 -19.61 3.91
CA PHE A 21 28.04 -19.31 3.07
C PHE A 21 29.30 -19.18 3.92
N GLY A 22 29.81 -20.35 4.32
CA GLY A 22 31.21 -20.52 4.69
C GLY A 22 31.97 -21.20 3.55
N GLY A 23 32.94 -20.50 2.98
CA GLY A 23 34.15 -21.12 2.40
C GLY A 23 34.22 -21.28 0.88
N CYS A 24 35.21 -20.60 0.29
CA CYS A 24 35.71 -20.85 -1.06
C CYS A 24 35.98 -22.34 -1.31
N GLY A 25 35.28 -22.92 -2.28
CA GLY A 25 35.52 -24.27 -2.78
C GLY A 25 34.71 -24.52 -4.05
N ASN A 26 35.38 -24.54 -5.19
CA ASN A 26 34.80 -24.71 -6.52
C ASN A 26 34.14 -26.11 -6.68
N VAL A 27 32.80 -26.21 -6.64
CA VAL A 27 32.03 -27.37 -7.17
C VAL A 27 30.68 -26.87 -7.70
N GLY A 28 30.44 -27.04 -9.00
CA GLY A 28 29.13 -26.83 -9.61
C GLY A 28 28.08 -27.78 -9.04
N GLY A 29 26.98 -27.22 -8.57
CA GLY A 29 25.83 -27.95 -8.04
C GLY A 29 24.79 -26.96 -7.55
N ASN A 30 23.78 -26.72 -8.37
CA ASN A 30 22.58 -25.97 -8.03
C ASN A 30 21.91 -26.63 -6.79
N PRO A 31 21.60 -25.91 -5.69
CA PRO A 31 20.77 -26.48 -4.64
C PRO A 31 19.34 -26.48 -5.17
N THR A 32 18.87 -27.66 -5.59
CA THR A 32 17.48 -27.90 -5.96
C THR A 32 16.61 -27.83 -4.71
N ALA A 33 16.10 -26.63 -4.39
CA ALA A 33 14.84 -26.51 -3.69
C ALA A 33 13.74 -27.11 -4.59
N GLU A 34 12.83 -27.90 -4.02
CA GLU A 34 11.68 -28.42 -4.76
C GLU A 34 10.90 -27.25 -5.40
N PRO A 35 10.34 -27.40 -6.62
CA PRO A 35 9.48 -26.37 -7.18
C PRO A 35 8.26 -26.22 -6.27
N GLU A 36 8.15 -25.07 -5.62
CA GLU A 36 7.01 -24.78 -4.76
C GLU A 36 5.72 -24.83 -5.55
N ASN A 37 4.71 -25.51 -5.00
CA ASN A 37 3.42 -25.60 -5.64
C ASN A 37 2.67 -24.27 -5.49
N MET A 38 2.91 -23.33 -6.42
CA MET A 38 2.19 -22.05 -6.51
C MET A 38 0.65 -22.23 -6.53
N LYS A 39 0.16 -23.42 -6.89
CA LYS A 39 -1.28 -23.74 -6.89
C LYS A 39 -1.90 -23.77 -5.48
N ASP A 40 -1.13 -24.17 -4.48
CA ASP A 40 -1.58 -24.29 -3.09
C ASP A 40 -1.35 -23.00 -2.27
N ALA A 41 -0.72 -21.99 -2.86
CA ALA A 41 -0.55 -20.66 -2.27
C ALA A 41 -1.73 -19.73 -2.63
N GLY A 42 -1.86 -18.63 -1.87
CA GLY A 42 -2.73 -17.51 -2.23
C GLY A 42 -2.21 -16.73 -3.44
N ALA A 43 -2.81 -15.58 -3.74
CA ALA A 43 -2.36 -14.71 -4.83
C ALA A 43 -2.59 -13.24 -4.48
N VAL A 44 -1.73 -12.35 -4.99
CA VAL A 44 -2.01 -10.91 -5.06
C VAL A 44 -2.70 -10.60 -6.40
N MET A 45 -3.80 -9.86 -6.33
CA MET A 45 -4.60 -9.40 -7.47
C MET A 45 -4.76 -7.88 -7.43
N ASN A 46 -4.29 -7.18 -8.48
CA ASN A 46 -4.42 -5.73 -8.63
C ASN A 46 -5.53 -5.41 -9.64
N VAL A 47 -6.38 -4.47 -9.28
CA VAL A 47 -7.48 -3.95 -10.13
C VAL A 47 -7.27 -2.46 -10.33
N SER A 48 -7.28 -2.02 -11.59
CA SER A 48 -7.09 -0.62 -11.97
C SER A 48 -8.22 -0.15 -12.91
N LEU A 49 -8.83 0.98 -12.53
CA LEU A 49 -9.77 1.78 -13.31
C LEU A 49 -9.45 3.29 -13.14
N ASN A 50 -8.37 3.61 -12.42
CA ASN A 50 -8.12 4.92 -11.80
C ASN A 50 -9.30 5.37 -10.92
N PRO A 51 -9.67 4.52 -9.95
CA PRO A 51 -8.81 4.10 -8.82
C PRO A 51 -8.03 2.78 -8.99
N GLU A 52 -7.07 2.53 -8.10
CA GLU A 52 -6.27 1.29 -8.06
C GLU A 52 -6.28 0.60 -6.69
N VAL A 53 -6.55 -0.71 -6.67
CA VAL A 53 -6.70 -1.52 -5.44
C VAL A 53 -5.99 -2.88 -5.58
N GLU A 54 -5.35 -3.31 -4.50
CA GLU A 54 -4.73 -4.62 -4.30
C GLU A 54 -5.63 -5.49 -3.40
N PHE A 55 -5.95 -6.70 -3.87
CA PHE A 55 -6.57 -7.76 -3.09
C PHE A 55 -5.55 -8.87 -2.88
N VAL A 56 -5.35 -9.28 -1.63
CA VAL A 56 -4.64 -10.53 -1.34
C VAL A 56 -5.68 -11.62 -1.15
N LEU A 57 -5.54 -12.68 -1.93
CA LEU A 57 -6.41 -13.83 -2.00
C LEU A 57 -5.78 -15.01 -1.25
N ASP A 58 -6.58 -15.81 -0.57
CA ASP A 58 -6.15 -17.11 -0.06
C ASP A 58 -6.13 -18.18 -1.16
N LYS A 59 -5.81 -19.43 -0.77
CA LYS A 59 -5.74 -20.57 -1.69
C LYS A 59 -7.09 -20.91 -2.35
N GLU A 60 -8.21 -20.50 -1.73
CA GLU A 60 -9.59 -20.69 -2.19
C GLU A 60 -10.09 -19.47 -2.98
N ASN A 61 -9.21 -18.52 -3.30
CA ASN A 61 -9.48 -17.27 -4.02
C ASN A 61 -10.38 -16.30 -3.26
N LYS A 62 -10.44 -16.40 -1.92
CA LYS A 62 -11.16 -15.45 -1.07
C LYS A 62 -10.25 -14.30 -0.66
N VAL A 63 -10.80 -13.09 -0.63
CA VAL A 63 -10.07 -11.89 -0.19
C VAL A 63 -9.79 -11.98 1.31
N ILE A 64 -8.51 -11.97 1.68
CA ILE A 64 -8.06 -11.96 3.08
C ILE A 64 -7.54 -10.59 3.54
N SER A 65 -7.16 -9.73 2.60
CA SER A 65 -6.82 -8.33 2.86
C SER A 65 -6.99 -7.49 1.60
N VAL A 66 -7.22 -6.19 1.79
CA VAL A 66 -7.39 -5.20 0.72
C VAL A 66 -6.50 -3.99 1.02
N ASN A 67 -5.93 -3.39 -0.02
CA ASN A 67 -5.09 -2.20 0.10
C ASN A 67 -5.32 -1.27 -1.10
N ALA A 68 -5.47 0.03 -0.87
CA ALA A 68 -5.39 1.01 -1.94
C ALA A 68 -3.96 1.08 -2.50
N LEU A 69 -3.79 1.14 -3.82
CA LEU A 69 -2.49 1.30 -4.48
C LEU A 69 -2.18 2.76 -4.85
N ASN A 70 -3.21 3.59 -5.01
CA ASN A 70 -3.09 5.03 -5.20
C ASN A 70 -4.03 5.78 -4.24
N GLU A 71 -4.06 7.12 -4.32
CA GLU A 71 -4.89 7.93 -3.43
C GLU A 71 -6.39 7.70 -3.69
N GLU A 72 -6.82 7.60 -4.96
CA GLU A 72 -8.23 7.31 -5.26
C GLU A 72 -8.67 5.91 -4.85
N GLY A 73 -7.75 4.95 -4.78
CA GLY A 73 -8.01 3.63 -4.22
C GLY A 73 -8.56 3.70 -2.79
N ASN A 74 -8.19 4.74 -2.01
CA ASN A 74 -8.71 4.95 -0.66
C ASN A 74 -10.23 5.21 -0.66
N VAL A 75 -10.78 5.81 -1.72
CA VAL A 75 -12.24 6.00 -1.90
C VAL A 75 -12.92 4.63 -2.00
N ILE A 76 -12.36 3.71 -2.78
CA ILE A 76 -12.95 2.38 -2.97
C ILE A 76 -12.89 1.55 -1.69
N VAL A 77 -11.71 1.45 -1.08
CA VAL A 77 -11.49 0.55 0.07
C VAL A 77 -12.15 1.05 1.36
N SER A 78 -12.45 2.35 1.46
CA SER A 78 -13.23 2.91 2.59
C SER A 78 -14.75 2.78 2.38
N SER A 79 -15.22 2.67 1.13
CA SER A 79 -16.66 2.65 0.82
C SER A 79 -17.33 1.29 0.99
N ALA A 80 -16.56 0.20 1.03
CA ALA A 80 -17.13 -1.14 1.07
C ALA A 80 -16.24 -2.16 1.79
N THR A 81 -16.85 -3.29 2.20
CA THR A 81 -16.14 -4.40 2.83
C THR A 81 -15.84 -5.50 1.80
N PHE A 82 -14.55 -5.72 1.53
CA PHE A 82 -14.08 -6.70 0.55
C PHE A 82 -13.68 -8.05 1.17
N THR A 83 -13.14 -8.05 2.40
CA THR A 83 -12.65 -9.26 3.06
C THR A 83 -13.73 -10.34 3.18
N GLY A 84 -13.38 -11.57 2.82
CA GLY A 84 -14.24 -12.76 2.84
C GLY A 84 -15.00 -13.03 1.54
N LYS A 85 -15.02 -12.07 0.60
CA LYS A 85 -15.62 -12.24 -0.73
C LYS A 85 -14.74 -13.10 -1.63
N ASP A 86 -15.36 -13.79 -2.58
CA ASP A 86 -14.62 -14.41 -3.68
C ASP A 86 -14.03 -13.32 -4.60
N ALA A 87 -12.94 -13.64 -5.31
CA ALA A 87 -12.22 -12.67 -6.13
C ALA A 87 -13.13 -11.95 -7.16
N ASP A 88 -14.01 -12.68 -7.83
CA ASP A 88 -15.01 -12.16 -8.77
C ASP A 88 -16.01 -11.21 -8.11
N GLU A 89 -16.52 -11.55 -6.93
CA GLU A 89 -17.41 -10.70 -6.14
C GLU A 89 -16.71 -9.42 -5.64
N ALA A 90 -15.42 -9.51 -5.33
CA ALA A 90 -14.63 -8.37 -4.90
C ALA A 90 -14.39 -7.38 -6.05
N VAL A 91 -14.10 -7.86 -7.25
CA VAL A 91 -13.95 -6.99 -8.44
C VAL A 91 -15.30 -6.43 -8.88
N GLU A 92 -16.37 -7.21 -8.82
CA GLU A 92 -17.73 -6.69 -9.06
C GLU A 92 -18.08 -5.55 -8.09
N LEU A 93 -17.82 -5.73 -6.79
CA LEU A 93 -18.02 -4.66 -5.80
C LEU A 93 -17.13 -3.44 -6.06
N PHE A 94 -15.87 -3.64 -6.48
CA PHE A 94 -15.01 -2.53 -6.90
C PHE A 94 -15.64 -1.74 -8.04
N VAL A 95 -16.17 -2.43 -9.05
CA VAL A 95 -16.84 -1.82 -10.21
C VAL A 95 -18.12 -1.10 -9.79
N GLN A 96 -18.93 -1.69 -8.92
CA GLN A 96 -20.14 -1.06 -8.35
C GLN A 96 -19.81 0.24 -7.61
N VAL A 97 -18.78 0.24 -6.76
CA VAL A 97 -18.39 1.46 -6.05
C VAL A 97 -17.87 2.50 -7.05
N ALA A 98 -17.08 2.11 -8.05
CA ALA A 98 -16.58 3.01 -9.08
C ALA A 98 -17.70 3.63 -9.94
N ASP A 99 -18.76 2.86 -10.18
CA ASP A 99 -20.00 3.28 -10.83
C ASP A 99 -20.72 4.34 -9.96
N GLU A 100 -21.04 4.00 -8.71
CA GLU A 100 -21.72 4.88 -7.76
C GLU A 100 -20.97 6.20 -7.47
N THR A 101 -19.68 6.25 -7.75
CA THR A 101 -18.83 7.40 -7.50
C THR A 101 -18.41 8.14 -8.78
N GLY A 102 -18.96 7.75 -9.94
CA GLY A 102 -18.77 8.44 -11.22
C GLY A 102 -17.40 8.25 -11.86
N PHE A 103 -16.60 7.28 -11.39
CA PHE A 103 -15.36 6.89 -12.06
C PHE A 103 -15.65 6.20 -13.39
N LEU A 104 -16.72 5.40 -13.45
CA LEU A 104 -17.31 4.96 -14.71
C LEU A 104 -18.19 6.07 -15.30
N PHE A 105 -18.22 6.15 -16.62
CA PHE A 105 -19.01 7.15 -17.34
C PHE A 105 -19.95 6.51 -18.34
N GLU A 106 -21.22 6.87 -18.27
CA GLU A 106 -22.28 6.33 -19.11
C GLU A 106 -22.53 7.15 -20.40
N GLY A 107 -21.85 8.30 -20.56
CA GLY A 107 -22.00 9.18 -21.74
C GLY A 107 -21.22 8.71 -22.97
N GLN A 108 -20.83 9.65 -23.85
CA GLN A 108 -19.95 9.32 -24.99
C GLN A 108 -18.55 8.94 -24.51
N ILE A 109 -18.28 7.64 -24.45
CA ILE A 109 -17.04 7.08 -23.88
C ILE A 109 -15.87 7.26 -24.85
N LYS A 110 -14.80 7.91 -24.37
CA LYS A 110 -13.50 7.89 -25.07
C LYS A 110 -12.86 6.51 -24.92
N ALA A 111 -12.13 6.06 -25.94
CA ALA A 111 -11.43 4.78 -25.87
C ALA A 111 -10.53 4.69 -24.61
N GLY A 112 -10.79 3.67 -23.78
CA GLY A 112 -10.04 3.41 -22.55
C GLY A 112 -10.62 4.04 -21.27
N GLU A 113 -11.68 4.84 -21.35
CA GLU A 113 -12.24 5.57 -20.20
C GLU A 113 -12.96 4.66 -19.18
N ASN A 114 -13.65 3.61 -19.64
CA ASN A 114 -14.27 2.58 -18.78
C ASN A 114 -13.55 1.22 -18.92
N GLN A 115 -12.23 1.22 -18.76
CA GLN A 115 -11.40 0.02 -18.90
C GLN A 115 -10.91 -0.47 -17.54
N VAL A 116 -11.43 -1.62 -17.10
CA VAL A 116 -10.99 -2.32 -15.90
C VAL A 116 -9.84 -3.26 -16.26
N SER A 117 -8.68 -3.04 -15.66
CA SER A 117 -7.49 -3.86 -15.84
C SER A 117 -7.24 -4.71 -14.60
N VAL A 118 -7.10 -6.02 -14.78
CA VAL A 118 -6.88 -6.98 -13.67
C VAL A 118 -5.55 -7.70 -13.86
N SER A 119 -4.64 -7.59 -12.90
CA SER A 119 -3.39 -8.35 -12.84
C SER A 119 -3.43 -9.32 -11.67
N ILE A 120 -2.99 -10.56 -11.88
CA ILE A 120 -3.00 -11.61 -10.85
C ILE A 120 -1.61 -12.26 -10.84
N SER A 121 -1.03 -12.40 -9.65
CA SER A 121 0.21 -13.15 -9.46
C SER A 121 -0.03 -14.66 -9.38
N GLY A 122 1.04 -15.45 -9.51
CA GLY A 122 1.01 -16.88 -9.21
C GLY A 122 1.09 -17.77 -10.44
N ASP A 123 0.55 -18.98 -10.31
CA ASP A 123 0.44 -19.97 -11.38
C ASP A 123 -0.46 -19.45 -12.51
N GLU A 124 -0.01 -19.57 -13.77
CA GLU A 124 -0.72 -19.02 -14.94
C GLU A 124 -2.12 -19.63 -15.12
N GLU A 125 -2.26 -20.95 -14.94
CA GLU A 125 -3.55 -21.65 -15.06
C GLU A 125 -4.53 -21.16 -13.99
N LYS A 126 -4.07 -21.05 -12.73
CA LYS A 126 -4.87 -20.50 -11.62
C LYS A 126 -5.25 -19.03 -11.87
N ALA A 127 -4.30 -18.20 -12.28
CA ALA A 127 -4.54 -16.78 -12.56
C ALA A 127 -5.54 -16.58 -13.70
N GLN A 128 -5.45 -17.37 -14.78
CA GLN A 128 -6.41 -17.35 -15.88
C GLN A 128 -7.81 -17.79 -15.42
N ALA A 129 -7.91 -18.80 -14.54
CA ALA A 129 -9.19 -19.24 -13.99
C ALA A 129 -9.87 -18.16 -13.13
N ILE A 130 -9.11 -17.51 -12.24
CA ILE A 130 -9.59 -16.37 -11.44
C ILE A 130 -10.06 -15.24 -12.37
N TYR A 131 -9.24 -14.86 -13.34
CA TYR A 131 -9.59 -13.80 -14.29
C TYR A 131 -10.84 -14.14 -15.11
N ALA A 132 -11.02 -15.39 -15.54
CA ALA A 132 -12.21 -15.80 -16.29
C ALA A 132 -13.50 -15.59 -15.48
N ALA A 133 -13.49 -15.97 -14.19
CA ALA A 133 -14.63 -15.74 -13.29
C ALA A 133 -14.90 -14.25 -13.06
N VAL A 134 -13.84 -13.48 -12.80
CA VAL A 134 -13.92 -12.00 -12.67
C VAL A 134 -14.51 -11.38 -13.94
N LYS A 135 -14.01 -11.77 -15.11
CA LYS A 135 -14.47 -11.26 -16.41
C LYS A 135 -15.94 -11.55 -16.64
N GLU A 136 -16.39 -12.77 -16.36
CA GLU A 136 -17.79 -13.15 -16.51
C GLU A 136 -18.70 -12.27 -15.65
N LYS A 137 -18.37 -12.11 -14.36
CA LYS A 137 -19.15 -11.33 -13.40
C LYS A 137 -19.22 -9.84 -13.74
N VAL A 138 -18.06 -9.22 -14.03
CA VAL A 138 -17.99 -7.80 -14.38
C VAL A 138 -18.67 -7.52 -15.72
N SER A 139 -18.54 -8.43 -16.70
CA SER A 139 -19.24 -8.26 -17.99
C SER A 139 -20.76 -8.39 -17.84
N ALA A 140 -21.22 -9.26 -16.93
CA ALA A 140 -22.64 -9.35 -16.59
C ALA A 140 -23.14 -8.06 -15.93
N TYR A 141 -22.41 -7.51 -14.96
CA TYR A 141 -22.73 -6.22 -14.35
C TYR A 141 -22.82 -5.08 -15.39
N PHE A 142 -21.82 -4.95 -16.28
CA PHE A 142 -21.85 -3.96 -17.35
C PHE A 142 -23.06 -4.13 -18.28
N THR A 143 -23.45 -5.36 -18.59
CA THR A 143 -24.64 -5.63 -19.41
C THR A 143 -25.93 -5.28 -18.66
N GLU A 144 -26.01 -5.60 -17.37
CA GLU A 144 -27.19 -5.36 -16.54
C GLU A 144 -27.45 -3.86 -16.34
N MET A 145 -26.38 -3.10 -16.12
CA MET A 145 -26.44 -1.65 -15.90
C MET A 145 -26.34 -0.82 -17.19
N ASP A 146 -26.29 -1.45 -18.37
CA ASP A 146 -26.11 -0.79 -19.68
C ASP A 146 -24.83 0.07 -19.77
N ILE A 147 -23.79 -0.32 -19.03
CA ILE A 147 -22.49 0.36 -19.00
C ILE A 147 -21.63 -0.15 -20.16
N GLN A 148 -21.18 0.77 -21.02
CA GLN A 148 -20.22 0.48 -22.08
C GLN A 148 -18.79 0.36 -21.53
N GLY A 149 -18.52 -0.71 -20.77
CA GLY A 149 -17.22 -1.01 -20.17
C GLY A 149 -16.45 -2.14 -20.85
N LYS A 150 -15.14 -2.17 -20.66
CA LYS A 150 -14.27 -3.30 -21.04
C LYS A 150 -13.50 -3.77 -19.83
N ILE A 151 -13.43 -5.09 -19.65
CA ILE A 151 -12.48 -5.71 -18.73
C ILE A 151 -11.37 -6.43 -19.49
N GLU A 152 -10.14 -6.28 -19.04
CA GLU A 152 -8.99 -6.98 -19.59
C GLU A 152 -8.02 -7.52 -18.53
N MET A 153 -7.28 -8.55 -18.92
CA MET A 153 -6.19 -9.08 -18.13
C MET A 153 -4.95 -8.25 -18.43
N ALA A 154 -4.46 -7.55 -17.43
CA ALA A 154 -3.15 -6.90 -17.47
C ALA A 154 -2.04 -7.95 -17.36
N LYS A 155 -0.79 -7.50 -17.58
CA LYS A 155 0.39 -8.35 -17.36
C LYS A 155 0.36 -8.89 -15.93
N MET A 156 0.52 -10.21 -15.77
CA MET A 156 0.62 -10.85 -14.46
C MET A 156 1.76 -10.27 -13.63
N LEU A 157 1.52 -10.16 -12.32
CA LEU A 157 2.52 -9.80 -11.32
C LEU A 157 3.59 -10.91 -11.25
N THR A 158 4.81 -10.53 -11.57
CA THR A 158 6.00 -11.38 -11.52
C THR A 158 6.50 -11.55 -10.08
N ARG A 159 7.34 -12.57 -9.87
CA ARG A 159 8.05 -12.77 -8.60
C ARG A 159 8.87 -11.54 -8.19
N GLU A 160 9.55 -10.89 -9.14
CA GLU A 160 10.33 -9.67 -8.86
C GLU A 160 9.42 -8.51 -8.42
N GLU A 161 8.26 -8.35 -9.05
CA GLU A 161 7.27 -7.34 -8.64
C GLU A 161 6.74 -7.65 -7.23
N LEU A 162 6.46 -8.92 -6.89
CA LEU A 162 6.08 -9.30 -5.51
C LEU A 162 7.18 -9.05 -4.48
N GLN A 163 8.44 -9.30 -4.85
CA GLN A 163 9.59 -8.99 -3.98
C GLN A 163 9.67 -7.49 -3.68
N LYS A 164 9.40 -6.63 -4.67
CA LYS A 164 9.32 -5.18 -4.45
C LYS A 164 8.22 -4.83 -3.45
N VAL A 165 7.02 -5.41 -3.61
CA VAL A 165 5.91 -5.21 -2.67
C VAL A 165 6.29 -5.66 -1.25
N VAL A 166 6.98 -6.79 -1.10
CA VAL A 166 7.50 -7.25 0.19
C VAL A 166 8.48 -6.24 0.78
N THR A 167 9.47 -5.78 0.01
CA THR A 167 10.46 -4.82 0.53
C THR A 167 9.86 -3.47 0.88
N GLU A 168 8.76 -3.07 0.22
CA GLU A 168 8.02 -1.85 0.54
C GLU A 168 7.22 -1.99 1.84
N CYS A 169 6.56 -3.14 2.07
CA CYS A 169 5.68 -3.34 3.23
C CYS A 169 6.37 -3.98 4.46
N ALA A 170 7.55 -4.54 4.26
CA ALA A 170 8.40 -5.12 5.30
C ALA A 170 9.87 -4.68 5.12
N PRO A 171 10.18 -3.38 5.26
CA PRO A 171 11.52 -2.86 4.98
C PRO A 171 12.62 -3.32 5.96
N TYR A 172 12.26 -4.08 6.98
CA TYR A 172 13.18 -4.79 7.87
C TYR A 172 13.72 -6.10 7.28
N ILE A 173 13.06 -6.66 6.25
CA ILE A 173 13.54 -7.80 5.47
C ILE A 173 14.52 -7.26 4.43
N ASP A 174 15.79 -7.67 4.49
CA ASP A 174 16.78 -7.19 3.53
C ASP A 174 16.56 -7.79 2.13
N ALA A 175 17.22 -7.22 1.12
CA ALA A 175 17.02 -7.62 -0.28
C ALA A 175 17.45 -9.07 -0.57
N ALA A 176 18.40 -9.64 0.19
CA ALA A 176 18.81 -11.03 0.03
C ALA A 176 17.82 -11.98 0.70
N GLU A 177 17.32 -11.63 1.87
CA GLU A 177 16.25 -12.36 2.55
C GLU A 177 14.95 -12.34 1.75
N ALA A 178 14.53 -11.18 1.24
CA ALA A 178 13.37 -11.04 0.35
C ALA A 178 13.50 -11.89 -0.93
N GLN A 179 14.73 -12.09 -1.43
CA GLN A 179 14.99 -12.98 -2.56
C GLN A 179 14.82 -14.46 -2.20
N ALA A 180 15.16 -14.82 -0.97
CA ALA A 180 15.09 -16.18 -0.45
C ALA A 180 13.67 -16.62 -0.07
N LEU A 181 12.75 -15.68 0.19
CA LEU A 181 11.36 -15.99 0.54
C LEU A 181 10.68 -16.85 -0.54
N SER A 182 10.02 -17.93 -0.11
CA SER A 182 9.09 -18.70 -0.92
C SER A 182 7.99 -17.83 -1.53
N TYR A 183 7.33 -18.29 -2.60
CA TYR A 183 6.16 -17.59 -3.12
C TYR A 183 5.08 -17.45 -2.04
N LYS A 184 4.86 -18.51 -1.27
CA LYS A 184 3.90 -18.52 -0.17
C LYS A 184 4.26 -17.50 0.92
N GLU A 185 5.51 -17.44 1.36
CA GLU A 185 5.96 -16.49 2.38
C GLU A 185 5.84 -15.05 1.90
N MET A 186 6.11 -14.76 0.62
CA MET A 186 5.85 -13.41 0.08
C MET A 186 4.37 -13.03 0.20
N ILE A 187 3.45 -13.92 -0.19
CA ILE A 187 2.00 -13.65 -0.07
C ILE A 187 1.58 -13.49 1.41
N GLU A 188 2.11 -14.31 2.31
CA GLU A 188 1.84 -14.23 3.75
C GLU A 188 2.36 -12.93 4.36
N THR A 189 3.57 -12.49 3.99
CA THR A 189 4.17 -11.21 4.41
C THR A 189 3.35 -10.02 3.92
N ILE A 190 3.01 -9.98 2.63
CA ILE A 190 2.17 -8.93 2.06
C ILE A 190 0.80 -8.92 2.76
N SER A 191 0.16 -10.08 2.92
CA SER A 191 -1.14 -10.18 3.61
C SER A 191 -1.09 -9.68 5.04
N ALA A 192 -0.06 -10.06 5.80
CA ALA A 192 0.11 -9.60 7.19
C ALA A 192 0.24 -8.08 7.24
N ALA A 193 1.12 -7.50 6.42
CA ALA A 193 1.30 -6.06 6.33
C ALA A 193 0.00 -5.32 5.95
N ARG A 194 -0.74 -5.82 4.94
CA ARG A 194 -2.01 -5.19 4.52
C ARG A 194 -3.11 -5.30 5.57
N ARG A 195 -3.13 -6.38 6.37
CA ARG A 195 -4.08 -6.50 7.49
C ARG A 195 -3.78 -5.48 8.59
N GLU A 196 -2.51 -5.27 8.91
CA GLU A 196 -2.09 -4.30 9.91
C GLU A 196 -2.46 -2.86 9.50
N THR A 197 -2.36 -2.53 8.21
CA THR A 197 -2.67 -1.20 7.70
C THR A 197 -4.08 -1.04 7.11
N ALA A 198 -4.99 -1.99 7.34
CA ALA A 198 -6.28 -2.05 6.65
C ALA A 198 -7.18 -0.83 6.91
N GLU A 199 -7.06 -0.21 8.09
CA GLU A 199 -7.83 0.98 8.50
C GLU A 199 -7.06 2.30 8.29
N ILE A 200 -5.89 2.26 7.63
CA ILE A 200 -5.08 3.45 7.34
C ILE A 200 -5.36 3.93 5.91
N TYR A 201 -6.29 4.87 5.73
CA TYR A 201 -6.70 5.40 4.41
C TYR A 201 -5.81 6.53 3.88
N SER A 202 -4.48 6.38 4.02
CA SER A 202 -3.48 7.31 3.49
C SER A 202 -2.20 6.54 3.15
N GLN A 203 -1.66 6.73 1.95
CA GLN A 203 -0.45 6.01 1.53
C GLN A 203 0.76 6.40 2.38
N GLU A 204 0.90 7.67 2.70
CA GLU A 204 2.04 8.17 3.49
C GLU A 204 2.00 7.68 4.94
N LEU A 205 0.81 7.50 5.53
CA LEU A 205 0.68 6.90 6.85
C LEU A 205 0.97 5.40 6.85
N LYS A 206 0.68 4.67 5.76
CA LYS A 206 1.08 3.26 5.62
C LYS A 206 2.60 3.13 5.53
N ASN A 207 3.24 3.97 4.72
CA ASN A 207 4.70 4.02 4.62
C ASN A 207 5.34 4.33 5.99
N ALA A 208 4.74 5.27 6.73
CA ALA A 208 5.14 5.57 8.10
C ALA A 208 5.09 4.35 9.00
N TYR A 209 3.98 3.63 8.96
CA TYR A 209 3.79 2.43 9.75
C TYR A 209 4.87 1.37 9.46
N TYR A 210 5.15 1.10 8.18
CA TYR A 210 6.16 0.12 7.78
C TYR A 210 7.58 0.52 8.22
N GLU A 211 7.90 1.81 8.13
CA GLU A 211 9.21 2.35 8.55
C GLU A 211 9.37 2.30 10.08
N THR A 212 8.37 2.74 10.84
CA THR A 212 8.39 2.67 12.31
C THR A 212 8.50 1.23 12.80
N LYS A 213 7.79 0.30 12.15
CA LYS A 213 7.91 -1.14 12.43
C LYS A 213 9.33 -1.64 12.18
N ALA A 214 9.98 -1.22 11.11
CA ALA A 214 11.36 -1.62 10.83
C ALA A 214 12.36 -1.07 11.87
N PHE A 215 12.17 0.16 12.35
CA PHE A 215 12.98 0.70 13.44
C PHE A 215 12.79 -0.07 14.75
N ALA A 216 11.55 -0.48 15.07
CA ALA A 216 11.27 -1.32 16.22
C ALA A 216 11.95 -2.70 16.13
N VAL A 217 11.99 -3.30 14.93
CA VAL A 217 12.73 -4.55 14.67
C VAL A 217 14.22 -4.34 14.93
N GLN A 218 14.83 -3.32 14.32
CA GLN A 218 16.27 -3.02 14.44
C GLN A 218 16.67 -2.73 15.90
N GLN A 219 15.82 -2.03 16.65
CA GLN A 219 16.03 -1.79 18.08
C GLN A 219 15.95 -3.07 18.91
N ALA A 220 14.96 -3.92 18.65
CA ALA A 220 14.80 -5.19 19.37
C ALA A 220 15.96 -6.16 19.09
N GLU A 221 16.44 -6.22 17.84
CA GLU A 221 17.66 -6.96 17.46
C GLU A 221 18.86 -6.43 18.25
N TYR A 222 19.10 -5.13 18.19
CA TYR A 222 20.21 -4.49 18.89
C TYR A 222 20.21 -4.80 20.39
N GLU A 223 19.07 -4.64 21.06
CA GLU A 223 18.97 -4.85 22.51
C GLU A 223 19.27 -6.31 22.91
N VAL A 224 18.84 -7.30 22.12
CA VAL A 224 19.20 -8.70 22.39
C VAL A 224 20.71 -8.92 22.20
N LEU A 225 21.25 -8.51 21.05
CA LEU A 225 22.67 -8.67 20.75
C LEU A 225 23.54 -7.99 21.81
N LYS A 226 23.14 -6.81 22.27
CA LYS A 226 23.82 -6.04 23.31
C LYS A 226 23.97 -6.84 24.60
N THR A 227 23.01 -7.69 24.98
CA THR A 227 23.13 -8.49 26.22
C THR A 227 24.31 -9.47 26.18
N HIS A 228 24.68 -9.94 24.99
CA HIS A 228 25.72 -10.94 24.75
C HIS A 228 27.10 -10.32 24.42
N MET A 229 27.18 -9.00 24.30
CA MET A 229 28.43 -8.27 24.07
C MET A 229 29.26 -8.10 25.34
N ASN A 230 30.59 -8.01 25.20
CA ASN A 230 31.47 -7.59 26.30
C ASN A 230 31.36 -6.07 26.57
N ASP A 231 31.83 -5.61 27.74
CA ASP A 231 31.66 -4.20 28.17
C ASP A 231 32.28 -3.17 27.21
N VAL A 232 33.38 -3.54 26.54
CA VAL A 232 34.04 -2.67 25.56
C VAL A 232 33.19 -2.54 24.30
N GLN A 233 32.67 -3.66 23.79
CA GLN A 233 31.74 -3.67 22.64
C GLN A 233 30.47 -2.90 22.94
N LYS A 234 29.85 -3.13 24.11
CA LYS A 234 28.64 -2.42 24.56
C LYS A 234 28.83 -0.91 24.52
N THR A 235 29.91 -0.41 25.09
CA THR A 235 30.19 1.03 25.15
C THR A 235 30.29 1.66 23.76
N ILE A 236 30.95 0.97 22.81
CA ILE A 236 31.11 1.46 21.43
C ILE A 236 29.76 1.43 20.69
N CYS A 237 29.02 0.32 20.82
CA CYS A 237 27.75 0.15 20.12
C CYS A 237 26.67 1.08 20.67
N ASP A 238 26.63 1.33 21.98
CA ASP A 238 25.65 2.24 22.60
C ASP A 238 25.77 3.66 22.05
N ALA A 239 27.00 4.15 21.88
CA ALA A 239 27.22 5.47 21.28
C ALA A 239 26.78 5.51 19.80
N ALA A 240 27.03 4.44 19.04
CA ALA A 240 26.60 4.36 17.64
C ALA A 240 25.07 4.26 17.52
N PHE A 241 24.44 3.46 18.39
CA PHE A 241 23.01 3.23 18.40
C PHE A 241 22.23 4.48 18.83
N ALA A 242 22.73 5.23 19.82
CA ALA A 242 22.11 6.50 20.22
C ALA A 242 22.05 7.52 19.07
N ASN A 243 23.09 7.60 18.22
CA ASN A 243 23.05 8.47 17.03
C ASN A 243 22.03 7.96 16.00
N TYR A 244 21.91 6.64 15.84
CA TYR A 244 20.89 6.04 14.98
C TYR A 244 19.48 6.36 15.49
N GLU A 245 19.21 6.25 16.80
CA GLU A 245 17.93 6.62 17.41
C GLU A 245 17.60 8.11 17.21
N GLU A 246 18.60 9.00 17.36
CA GLU A 246 18.43 10.43 17.08
C GLU A 246 18.04 10.67 15.62
N ALA A 247 18.70 10.00 14.67
CA ALA A 247 18.36 10.10 13.25
C ALA A 247 16.96 9.54 12.94
N VAL A 248 16.51 8.49 13.63
CA VAL A 248 15.13 7.98 13.53
C VAL A 248 14.12 9.02 14.04
N GLN A 249 14.42 9.72 15.13
CA GLN A 249 13.57 10.82 15.61
C GLN A 249 13.50 12.00 14.62
N GLU A 250 14.59 12.29 13.92
CA GLU A 250 14.58 13.30 12.85
C GLU A 250 13.69 12.90 11.67
N ILE A 251 13.68 11.62 11.28
CA ILE A 251 12.78 11.10 10.25
C ILE A 251 11.32 11.33 10.67
N GLU A 252 11.00 11.00 11.92
CA GLU A 252 9.65 11.16 12.45
C GLU A 252 9.22 12.64 12.52
N GLY A 253 10.12 13.52 12.99
CA GLY A 253 9.88 14.97 12.98
C GLY A 253 9.65 15.53 11.57
N ALA A 254 10.43 15.07 10.59
CA ALA A 254 10.24 15.44 9.19
C ALA A 254 8.90 14.95 8.64
N ARG A 255 8.51 13.71 8.93
CA ARG A 255 7.22 13.16 8.53
C ARG A 255 6.06 13.96 9.09
N LEU A 256 6.09 14.22 10.39
CA LEU A 256 5.06 15.01 11.06
C LEU A 256 4.93 16.41 10.44
N THR A 257 6.06 17.01 10.05
CA THR A 257 6.11 18.35 9.46
C THR A 257 5.60 18.39 8.01
N TYR A 258 6.05 17.46 7.16
CA TYR A 258 5.87 17.57 5.71
C TYR A 258 4.74 16.74 5.13
N LEU A 259 4.35 15.64 5.80
CA LEU A 259 3.36 14.70 5.30
C LEU A 259 2.09 14.67 6.15
N VAL A 260 2.19 14.90 7.47
CA VAL A 260 1.06 14.70 8.40
C VAL A 260 0.38 16.01 8.78
N ASN A 261 1.16 17.07 9.01
CA ASN A 261 0.62 18.37 9.40
C ASN A 261 -0.40 18.85 8.36
N ALA A 262 -1.62 19.18 8.81
CA ALA A 262 -2.70 19.67 7.95
C ALA A 262 -2.32 20.95 7.17
N GLU A 263 -1.35 21.71 7.67
CA GLU A 263 -0.83 22.91 7.01
C GLU A 263 0.34 22.64 6.06
N SER A 264 0.82 21.40 5.96
CA SER A 264 1.86 21.02 5.01
C SER A 264 1.38 21.19 3.58
N GLU A 265 2.33 21.43 2.66
CA GLU A 265 2.04 21.54 1.23
C GLU A 265 1.40 20.25 0.69
N TYR A 266 1.81 19.08 1.18
CA TYR A 266 1.23 17.79 0.79
C TYR A 266 -0.24 17.69 1.19
N GLN A 267 -0.58 17.95 2.46
CA GLN A 267 -1.97 17.86 2.93
C GLN A 267 -2.90 18.88 2.24
N LYS A 268 -2.40 20.09 1.97
CA LYS A 268 -3.12 21.11 1.18
C LYS A 268 -3.35 20.65 -0.26
N ALA A 269 -2.31 20.11 -0.90
CA ALA A 269 -2.42 19.60 -2.27
C ALA A 269 -3.37 18.41 -2.36
N LEU A 270 -3.35 17.49 -1.38
CA LEU A 270 -4.26 16.35 -1.31
C LEU A 270 -5.72 16.82 -1.20
N LYS A 271 -6.01 17.79 -0.34
CA LYS A 271 -7.38 18.34 -0.23
C LYS A 271 -7.84 19.01 -1.53
N ASN A 272 -6.97 19.79 -2.16
CA ASN A 272 -7.28 20.44 -3.45
C ASN A 272 -7.54 19.41 -4.56
N PHE A 273 -6.75 18.33 -4.59
CA PHE A 273 -6.95 17.21 -5.51
C PHE A 273 -8.30 16.52 -5.28
N GLN A 274 -8.62 16.17 -4.03
CA GLN A 274 -9.92 15.58 -3.66
C GLN A 274 -11.10 16.46 -4.09
N ASP A 275 -11.00 17.78 -3.85
CA ASP A 275 -12.04 18.74 -4.21
C ASP A 275 -12.20 18.89 -5.73
N ALA A 276 -11.10 18.96 -6.48
CA ALA A 276 -11.13 19.02 -7.94
C ALA A 276 -11.64 17.72 -8.56
N LYS A 277 -11.26 16.56 -8.01
CA LYS A 277 -11.75 15.25 -8.43
C LYS A 277 -13.25 15.11 -8.20
N ALA A 278 -13.74 15.48 -7.02
CA ALA A 278 -15.18 15.48 -6.74
C ALA A 278 -15.96 16.40 -7.71
N ALA A 279 -15.44 17.60 -7.99
CA ALA A 279 -16.07 18.51 -8.96
C ALA A 279 -16.10 17.93 -10.38
N TYR A 280 -15.01 17.30 -10.83
CA TYR A 280 -14.92 16.64 -12.12
C TYR A 280 -15.90 15.47 -12.24
N LEU A 281 -15.94 14.57 -11.24
CA LEU A 281 -16.83 13.40 -11.23
C LEU A 281 -18.31 13.83 -11.20
N ASN A 282 -18.65 14.83 -10.37
CA ASN A 282 -20.01 15.40 -10.35
C ASN A 282 -20.43 16.00 -11.69
N TYR A 283 -19.50 16.66 -12.39
CA TYR A 283 -19.82 17.24 -13.69
C TYR A 283 -19.97 16.17 -14.78
N ARG A 284 -19.18 15.09 -14.74
CA ARG A 284 -19.39 13.91 -15.59
C ARG A 284 -20.77 13.30 -15.35
N GLU A 285 -21.15 13.13 -14.09
CA GLU A 285 -22.46 12.59 -13.74
C GLU A 285 -23.59 13.52 -14.17
N TYR A 286 -23.44 14.84 -14.04
CA TYR A 286 -24.41 15.76 -14.64
C TYR A 286 -24.55 15.53 -16.16
N ILE A 287 -23.45 15.36 -16.87
CA ILE A 287 -23.46 15.13 -18.33
C ILE A 287 -24.15 13.81 -18.69
N SER A 288 -23.98 12.73 -17.92
CA SER A 288 -24.63 11.43 -18.19
C SER A 288 -26.16 11.54 -18.16
N THR A 289 -26.72 12.49 -17.39
CA THR A 289 -28.16 12.74 -17.35
C THR A 289 -28.72 13.51 -18.55
N LEU A 290 -27.86 14.11 -19.38
CA LEU A 290 -28.26 14.93 -20.52
C LEU A 290 -28.46 14.08 -21.77
N LYS A 291 -29.40 14.50 -22.64
CA LYS A 291 -29.52 13.91 -23.98
C LYS A 291 -28.39 14.39 -24.86
N GLU A 292 -28.01 13.58 -25.86
CA GLU A 292 -26.92 13.91 -26.79
C GLU A 292 -27.08 15.29 -27.45
N ASN A 293 -28.31 15.70 -27.79
CA ASN A 293 -28.60 17.00 -28.39
C ASN A 293 -28.59 18.19 -27.40
N GLU A 294 -28.47 17.92 -26.09
CA GLU A 294 -28.36 18.90 -25.01
C GLU A 294 -26.88 19.13 -24.62
N ILE A 295 -25.97 18.27 -25.06
CA ILE A 295 -24.52 18.41 -24.85
C ILE A 295 -23.99 19.48 -25.82
N THR A 296 -23.77 20.67 -25.29
CA THR A 296 -23.28 21.83 -26.05
C THR A 296 -21.74 21.93 -26.02
N ASP A 297 -21.18 22.71 -26.93
CA ASP A 297 -19.76 23.08 -26.90
C ASP A 297 -19.35 23.72 -25.56
N LEU A 298 -20.27 24.46 -24.92
CA LEU A 298 -20.04 25.04 -23.61
C LEU A 298 -19.90 23.97 -22.53
N ILE A 299 -20.76 22.94 -22.54
CA ILE A 299 -20.67 21.81 -21.59
C ILE A 299 -19.34 21.06 -21.76
N ASN A 300 -18.96 20.76 -23.01
CA ASN A 300 -17.69 20.11 -23.30
C ASN A 300 -16.49 20.98 -22.87
N THR A 301 -16.58 22.30 -23.08
CA THR A 301 -15.55 23.24 -22.62
C THR A 301 -15.45 23.29 -21.11
N THR A 302 -16.58 23.28 -20.39
CA THR A 302 -16.60 23.25 -18.93
C THR A 302 -16.03 21.94 -18.38
N LEU A 303 -16.36 20.79 -18.97
CA LEU A 303 -15.78 19.49 -18.58
C LEU A 303 -14.26 19.49 -18.75
N ALA A 304 -13.77 19.99 -19.89
CA ALA A 304 -12.33 20.14 -20.14
C ALA A 304 -11.67 21.10 -19.13
N GLY A 305 -12.39 22.12 -18.66
CA GLY A 305 -11.95 23.00 -17.58
C GLY A 305 -11.78 22.26 -16.25
N TYR A 306 -12.74 21.43 -15.86
CA TYR A 306 -12.62 20.57 -14.67
C TYR A 306 -11.50 19.54 -14.81
N GLU A 307 -11.35 18.91 -15.98
CA GLU A 307 -10.25 17.97 -16.28
C GLU A 307 -8.87 18.65 -16.18
N THR A 308 -8.75 19.89 -16.67
CA THR A 308 -7.54 20.72 -16.56
C THR A 308 -7.23 21.05 -15.10
N ALA A 309 -8.24 21.44 -14.32
CA ALA A 309 -8.08 21.75 -12.90
C ALA A 309 -7.66 20.50 -12.11
N LEU A 310 -8.31 19.36 -12.35
CA LEU A 310 -7.96 18.07 -11.76
C LEU A 310 -6.50 17.71 -12.05
N THR A 311 -6.09 17.72 -13.33
CA THR A 311 -4.71 17.42 -13.75
C THR A 311 -3.69 18.33 -13.05
N ALA A 312 -4.00 19.62 -12.91
CA ALA A 312 -3.13 20.58 -12.23
C ALA A 312 -3.00 20.26 -10.73
N THR A 313 -4.10 19.92 -10.06
CA THR A 313 -4.08 19.55 -8.64
C THR A 313 -3.40 18.20 -8.38
N GLU A 314 -3.57 17.22 -9.27
CA GLU A 314 -2.87 15.93 -9.20
C GLU A 314 -1.36 16.12 -9.36
N THR A 315 -0.93 16.94 -10.33
CA THR A 315 0.47 17.30 -10.50
C THR A 315 1.04 18.00 -9.26
N ALA A 316 0.27 18.90 -8.64
CA ALA A 316 0.66 19.57 -7.40
C ALA A 316 0.80 18.59 -6.23
N LEU A 317 -0.13 17.65 -6.08
CA LEU A 317 -0.08 16.59 -5.07
C LEU A 317 1.15 15.70 -5.24
N LEU A 318 1.40 15.20 -6.45
CA LEU A 318 2.58 14.37 -6.75
C LEU A 318 3.88 15.15 -6.50
N THR A 319 3.92 16.44 -6.84
CA THR A 319 5.09 17.29 -6.59
C THR A 319 5.32 17.50 -5.10
N ALA A 320 4.28 17.84 -4.34
CA ALA A 320 4.38 18.05 -2.90
C ALA A 320 4.77 16.77 -2.15
N GLY A 321 4.15 15.64 -2.52
CA GLY A 321 4.50 14.32 -1.98
C GLY A 321 5.94 13.93 -2.30
N LYS A 322 6.40 14.16 -3.53
CA LYS A 322 7.81 13.94 -3.89
C LYS A 322 8.75 14.82 -3.07
N MET A 323 8.47 16.11 -2.94
CA MET A 323 9.33 17.03 -2.17
C MET A 323 9.41 16.63 -0.69
N ALA A 324 8.29 16.22 -0.10
CA ALA A 324 8.26 15.73 1.27
C ALA A 324 9.09 14.44 1.41
N ASN A 325 8.88 13.46 0.53
CA ASN A 325 9.63 12.21 0.55
C ASN A 325 11.13 12.41 0.29
N ASP A 326 11.52 13.30 -0.63
CA ASP A 326 12.93 13.65 -0.85
C ASP A 326 13.60 14.18 0.44
N MET A 327 12.88 14.94 1.27
CA MET A 327 13.37 15.42 2.57
C MET A 327 13.52 14.27 3.58
N LEU A 328 12.55 13.36 3.64
CA LEU A 328 12.64 12.19 4.51
C LEU A 328 13.77 11.25 4.06
N ASP A 329 13.98 11.06 2.76
CA ASP A 329 15.01 10.17 2.20
C ASP A 329 16.43 10.59 2.60
N ILE A 330 16.68 11.89 2.77
CA ILE A 330 17.94 12.40 3.31
C ILE A 330 18.16 11.88 4.74
N SER A 331 17.15 11.98 5.60
CA SER A 331 17.20 11.48 6.98
C SER A 331 17.25 9.94 7.03
N LYS A 332 16.47 9.23 6.20
CA LYS A 332 16.51 7.77 6.08
C LYS A 332 17.89 7.26 5.67
N LYS A 333 18.53 7.90 4.69
CA LYS A 333 19.89 7.55 4.27
C LYS A 333 20.91 7.75 5.41
N THR A 334 20.71 8.80 6.21
CA THR A 334 21.55 9.09 7.38
C THR A 334 21.36 8.03 8.46
N ALA A 335 20.12 7.72 8.84
CA ALA A 335 19.80 6.65 9.78
C ALA A 335 20.34 5.29 9.31
N LYS A 336 20.15 4.94 8.04
CA LYS A 336 20.74 3.71 7.48
C LYS A 336 22.26 3.68 7.64
N THR A 337 22.95 4.76 7.30
CA THR A 337 24.42 4.84 7.42
C THR A 337 24.85 4.65 8.88
N LEU A 338 24.11 5.22 9.83
CA LEU A 338 24.37 5.07 11.27
C LEU A 338 24.08 3.65 11.76
N TYR A 339 23.02 3.01 11.26
CA TYR A 339 22.73 1.61 11.57
C TYR A 339 23.82 0.66 11.02
N ASP A 340 24.33 0.94 9.81
CA ASP A 340 25.47 0.20 9.26
C ASP A 340 26.73 0.36 10.15
N VAL A 341 26.92 1.52 10.80
CA VAL A 341 27.99 1.71 11.81
C VAL A 341 27.75 0.86 13.06
N VAL A 342 26.51 0.74 13.53
CA VAL A 342 26.15 -0.17 14.64
C VAL A 342 26.52 -1.61 14.27
N ILE A 343 26.06 -2.10 13.13
CA ILE A 343 26.36 -3.46 12.64
C ILE A 343 27.87 -3.71 12.58
N ASN A 344 28.62 -2.75 12.04
CA ASN A 344 30.09 -2.84 11.94
C ASN A 344 30.78 -2.85 13.31
N ALA A 345 30.27 -2.09 14.29
CA ALA A 345 30.81 -2.06 15.65
C ALA A 345 30.64 -3.41 16.37
N ILE A 346 29.60 -4.17 16.04
CA ILE A 346 29.34 -5.50 16.59
C ILE A 346 30.37 -6.51 16.07
N GLY A 347 30.83 -6.36 14.82
CA GLY A 347 31.90 -7.15 14.18
C GLY A 347 31.61 -8.64 13.96
N SER A 348 30.65 -9.21 14.68
CA SER A 348 30.18 -10.60 14.64
C SER A 348 28.67 -10.68 14.42
N TYR A 349 28.08 -9.61 13.87
CA TYR A 349 26.63 -9.42 13.75
C TYR A 349 25.92 -10.65 13.16
N SER A 350 26.33 -11.11 11.97
CA SER A 350 25.70 -12.26 11.31
C SER A 350 25.78 -13.54 12.16
N THR A 351 26.92 -13.82 12.79
CA THR A 351 27.08 -15.01 13.67
C THR A 351 26.19 -14.91 14.91
N MET A 352 26.09 -13.72 15.52
CA MET A 352 25.25 -13.53 16.70
C MET A 352 23.76 -13.57 16.36
N MET A 353 23.36 -13.05 15.19
CA MET A 353 21.98 -13.16 14.69
C MET A 353 21.57 -14.64 14.55
N GLU A 354 22.47 -15.48 14.04
CA GLU A 354 22.25 -16.93 13.94
C GLU A 354 22.20 -17.61 15.33
N GLU A 355 23.17 -17.30 16.20
CA GLU A 355 23.28 -17.92 17.53
C GLU A 355 22.08 -17.60 18.43
N TYR A 356 21.57 -16.37 18.37
CA TYR A 356 20.50 -15.87 19.24
C TYR A 356 19.16 -15.70 18.53
N ALA A 357 18.95 -16.32 17.36
CA ALA A 357 17.77 -16.15 16.51
C ALA A 357 16.43 -16.32 17.26
N THR A 358 16.36 -17.27 18.21
CA THR A 358 15.13 -17.50 19.00
C THR A 358 14.85 -16.36 19.98
N GLU A 359 15.87 -15.83 20.64
CA GLU A 359 15.74 -14.69 21.57
C GLU A 359 15.37 -13.42 20.79
N ILE A 360 16.04 -13.20 19.65
CA ILE A 360 15.76 -12.08 18.73
C ILE A 360 14.31 -12.15 18.24
N SER A 361 13.87 -13.29 17.71
CA SER A 361 12.49 -13.46 17.23
C SER A 361 11.45 -13.18 18.33
N THR A 362 11.72 -13.62 19.56
CA THR A 362 10.84 -13.35 20.72
C THR A 362 10.81 -11.85 21.06
N SER A 363 11.97 -11.21 21.10
CA SER A 363 12.10 -9.77 21.38
C SER A 363 11.41 -8.91 20.31
N VAL A 364 11.63 -9.24 19.03
CA VAL A 364 11.04 -8.53 17.89
C VAL A 364 9.52 -8.67 17.88
N ALA A 365 8.97 -9.86 18.15
CA ALA A 365 7.52 -10.04 18.28
C ALA A 365 6.93 -9.12 19.37
N ALA A 366 7.57 -9.06 20.54
CA ALA A 366 7.12 -8.18 21.62
C ALA A 366 7.26 -6.68 21.26
N ALA A 367 8.37 -6.28 20.65
CA ALA A 367 8.61 -4.89 20.27
C ALA A 367 7.66 -4.40 19.18
N THR A 368 7.38 -5.24 18.18
CA THR A 368 6.43 -4.90 17.10
C THR A 368 4.99 -4.82 17.60
N ASP A 369 4.56 -5.70 18.51
CA ASP A 369 3.24 -5.57 19.16
C ASP A 369 3.10 -4.23 19.91
N VAL A 370 4.15 -3.79 20.62
CA VAL A 370 4.18 -2.49 21.30
C VAL A 370 4.17 -1.33 20.30
N CYS A 371 4.99 -1.43 19.25
CA CYS A 371 5.07 -0.43 18.18
C CYS A 371 3.72 -0.19 17.50
N ILE A 372 2.95 -1.26 17.24
CA ILE A 372 1.62 -1.16 16.63
C ILE A 372 0.70 -0.31 17.51
N ALA A 373 0.62 -0.64 18.80
CA ALA A 373 -0.25 0.07 19.74
C ALA A 373 0.17 1.54 19.93
N GLN A 374 1.48 1.82 19.90
CA GLN A 374 2.01 3.19 19.98
C GLN A 374 1.68 3.99 18.72
N PHE A 375 1.93 3.42 17.54
CA PHE A 375 1.63 4.04 16.26
C PHE A 375 0.14 4.40 16.15
N GLU A 376 -0.75 3.46 16.48
CA GLU A 376 -2.20 3.72 16.50
C GLU A 376 -2.58 4.89 17.41
N THR A 377 -1.91 5.03 18.55
CA THR A 377 -2.16 6.10 19.53
C THR A 377 -1.64 7.44 19.03
N GLU A 378 -0.41 7.48 18.52
CA GLU A 378 0.26 8.71 18.05
C GLU A 378 -0.38 9.26 16.78
N TYR A 379 -0.75 8.36 15.86
CA TYR A 379 -1.31 8.70 14.56
C TYR A 379 -2.84 8.69 14.54
N GLN A 380 -3.51 8.44 15.67
CA GLN A 380 -4.97 8.33 15.76
C GLN A 380 -5.70 9.49 15.08
N ALA A 381 -5.28 10.73 15.37
CA ALA A 381 -5.90 11.93 14.83
C ALA A 381 -5.68 12.05 13.31
N SER A 382 -4.50 11.68 12.82
CA SER A 382 -4.13 11.73 11.42
C SER A 382 -4.86 10.67 10.60
N ILE A 383 -4.98 9.45 11.14
CA ILE A 383 -5.75 8.35 10.54
C ILE A 383 -7.23 8.76 10.43
N ALA A 384 -7.81 9.27 11.52
CA ALA A 384 -9.20 9.74 11.51
C ALA A 384 -9.42 10.94 10.56
N ALA A 385 -8.45 11.84 10.45
CA ALA A 385 -8.52 12.95 9.51
C ALA A 385 -8.47 12.48 8.05
N ALA A 386 -7.62 11.50 7.73
CA ALA A 386 -7.55 10.91 6.39
C ALA A 386 -8.87 10.21 6.02
N GLU A 387 -9.39 9.34 6.90
CA GLU A 387 -10.70 8.69 6.74
C GLU A 387 -11.80 9.72 6.47
N LYS A 388 -11.91 10.73 7.34
CA LYS A 388 -12.90 11.80 7.20
C LYS A 388 -12.75 12.58 5.90
N SER A 389 -11.53 12.81 5.41
CA SER A 389 -11.31 13.54 4.16
C SER A 389 -11.91 12.81 2.96
N TRP A 390 -11.81 11.48 2.92
CA TRP A 390 -12.40 10.65 1.88
C TRP A 390 -13.93 10.55 2.03
N GLU A 391 -14.44 10.45 3.26
CA GLU A 391 -15.88 10.53 3.53
C GLU A 391 -16.48 11.87 3.06
N GLU A 392 -15.78 12.99 3.31
CA GLU A 392 -16.19 14.32 2.85
C GLU A 392 -16.20 14.40 1.32
N MET A 393 -15.20 13.82 0.65
CA MET A 393 -15.16 13.73 -0.81
C MET A 393 -16.33 12.90 -1.36
N LEU A 394 -16.58 11.72 -0.78
CA LEU A 394 -17.72 10.86 -1.13
C LEU A 394 -19.06 11.57 -0.93
N ALA A 395 -19.22 12.31 0.16
CA ALA A 395 -20.42 13.09 0.42
C ALA A 395 -20.62 14.19 -0.64
N LYS A 396 -19.54 14.85 -1.08
CA LYS A 396 -19.61 15.82 -2.19
C LYS A 396 -20.00 15.18 -3.51
N ILE A 397 -19.59 13.93 -3.76
CA ILE A 397 -19.97 13.17 -4.97
C ILE A 397 -21.45 12.78 -4.91
N LYS A 398 -21.92 12.24 -3.77
CA LYS A 398 -23.31 11.76 -3.60
C LYS A 398 -24.34 12.87 -3.40
N SER A 399 -23.91 14.09 -3.11
CA SER A 399 -24.75 15.27 -2.94
C SER A 399 -24.14 16.43 -3.70
N PRO A 400 -24.19 16.43 -5.04
CA PRO A 400 -23.69 17.53 -5.82
C PRO A 400 -24.47 18.77 -5.38
N THR A 401 -23.81 19.69 -4.68
CA THR A 401 -24.36 21.02 -4.48
C THR A 401 -24.65 21.54 -5.88
N THR A 402 -25.93 21.79 -6.17
CA THR A 402 -26.36 22.55 -7.34
C THR A 402 -25.53 23.83 -7.33
N ASN A 403 -24.44 23.87 -8.10
CA ASN A 403 -23.77 25.12 -8.36
C ASN A 403 -24.82 25.92 -9.12
N GLU A 404 -25.42 26.86 -8.41
CA GLU A 404 -26.26 27.90 -8.95
C GLU A 404 -25.54 28.41 -10.19
N GLY A 405 -26.14 28.12 -11.35
CA GLY A 405 -25.78 28.81 -12.56
C GLY A 405 -25.84 30.28 -12.21
N THR A 406 -24.70 30.95 -12.29
CA THR A 406 -24.69 32.40 -12.40
C THR A 406 -25.36 32.74 -13.72
N GLU A 407 -26.68 32.71 -13.72
CA GLU A 407 -27.52 33.63 -14.47
C GLU A 407 -27.07 35.02 -14.02
N ASN A 408 -26.17 35.63 -14.79
CA ASN A 408 -26.11 37.08 -14.85
C ASN A 408 -26.57 37.49 -16.24
N GLU A 409 -27.69 38.19 -16.20
CA GLU A 409 -28.39 38.92 -17.26
C GLU A 409 -27.49 39.83 -18.11
#